data_AF-A0A7W7MC46-F1
#
_entry.id   AF-A0A7W7MC46-F1
#
_cell.length_a   1.000
_cell.length_b   1.000
_cell.length_c   1.000
_cell.angle_alpha   90.00
_cell.angle_beta   90.00
_cell.angle_gamma   90.00
#
_symmetry.space_group_name_H-M   'P 1'
#
loop_
_entity.id
_entity.type
_entity.pdbx_description
1 polymer ?
#
loop_
_entity_poly.entity_id
_entity_poly.type
_entity_poly.pdbx_seq_one_letter_code
_entity_poly.pdbx_strand_id
1 'polypeptide(L)'
;MGDTNTRYTRAGDTIADFVAANRLTDAWVQLTRGGTPPVKGSDPLLCAEDTCEVVDKILYRSSKFLTLTATSYHNEHASFLTADGLTLSDHDPVSAGFSWTTNPAYQVSEQFGGPHGDYFNDLDTLATPSAISIRAGSRVDRIGTHGGTGGTATSLTLGSGEYVTSAYLCRGVHNSHTRIFYAKFTTNLGRTLAGGTATADCVTRDAPAGWQIAGFHGRAGDAVDRLGFLYTRR
;
A
#
# COMPACT_ATOMS: atom_id res chain seq x y z
N MET A 1 -0.53 -7.26 11.32
CA MET A 1 -0.19 -7.76 12.66
C MET A 1 0.33 -6.57 13.44
N GLY A 2 -0.28 -6.27 14.58
CA GLY A 2 0.18 -5.20 15.45
C GLY A 2 0.00 -5.60 16.89
N ASP A 3 0.95 -5.21 17.74
CA ASP A 3 0.78 -5.11 19.18
C ASP A 3 -0.21 -3.98 19.45
N THR A 4 -1.49 -4.30 19.29
CA THR A 4 -2.57 -3.33 19.38
C THR A 4 -2.97 -3.07 20.83
N ASN A 5 -2.58 -3.96 21.75
CA ASN A 5 -2.89 -3.95 23.17
C ASN A 5 -4.36 -3.57 23.48
N THR A 6 -5.30 -4.12 22.71
CA THR A 6 -6.70 -3.71 22.72
C THR A 6 -7.69 -4.86 22.66
N ARG A 7 -8.82 -4.69 23.35
CA ARG A 7 -9.97 -5.59 23.29
C ARG A 7 -11.22 -4.84 22.85
N TYR A 8 -12.01 -5.44 21.97
CA TYR A 8 -13.38 -5.05 21.66
C TYR A 8 -14.21 -4.94 22.93
N THR A 9 -14.05 -5.88 23.88
CA THR A 9 -14.77 -5.87 25.15
C THR A 9 -14.35 -4.76 26.11
N ARG A 10 -13.15 -4.17 25.98
CA ARG A 10 -12.66 -3.15 26.91
C ARG A 10 -13.32 -1.79 26.63
N ALA A 11 -14.01 -1.23 27.62
CA ALA A 11 -14.77 0.02 27.47
C ALA A 11 -13.92 1.24 27.03
N GLY A 12 -12.64 1.28 27.40
CA GLY A 12 -11.73 2.38 27.03
C GLY A 12 -11.17 2.30 25.60
N ASP A 13 -11.32 1.16 24.93
CA ASP A 13 -10.62 0.89 23.68
C ASP A 13 -11.44 1.27 22.44
N THR A 14 -10.76 1.57 21.34
CA THR A 14 -11.36 2.09 20.09
C THR A 14 -11.12 1.19 18.88
N ILE A 15 -10.77 -0.08 19.09
CA ILE A 15 -10.43 -1.01 18.01
C ILE A 15 -11.57 -1.20 16.99
N ALA A 16 -12.83 -1.24 17.43
CA ALA A 16 -13.98 -1.33 16.53
C ALA A 16 -14.05 -0.11 15.60
N ASP A 17 -13.87 1.09 16.14
CA ASP A 17 -13.89 2.34 15.37
C ASP A 17 -12.71 2.40 14.41
N PHE A 18 -11.51 2.00 14.86
CA PHE A 18 -10.31 1.95 14.02
C PHE A 18 -10.49 1.00 12.83
N VAL A 19 -11.00 -0.21 13.08
CA VAL A 19 -11.27 -1.21 12.03
C VAL A 19 -12.28 -0.68 11.02
N ALA A 20 -13.38 -0.10 11.50
CA ALA A 20 -14.43 0.46 10.63
C ALA A 20 -13.93 1.65 9.80
N ALA A 21 -13.27 2.62 10.43
CA ALA A 21 -12.76 3.83 9.76
C ALA A 21 -11.74 3.52 8.65
N ASN A 22 -10.96 2.44 8.83
CA ASN A 22 -9.93 2.03 7.89
C ASN A 22 -10.36 0.91 6.93
N ARG A 23 -11.63 0.49 6.98
CA ARG A 23 -12.18 -0.60 6.17
C ARG A 23 -11.35 -1.89 6.29
N LEU A 24 -10.96 -2.20 7.51
CA LEU A 24 -10.19 -3.41 7.84
C LEU A 24 -11.14 -4.55 8.22
N THR A 25 -10.62 -5.76 8.20
CA THR A 25 -11.23 -6.96 8.75
C THR A 25 -10.28 -7.54 9.78
N ASP A 26 -10.83 -7.92 10.94
CA ASP A 26 -10.10 -8.68 11.96
C ASP A 26 -10.30 -10.18 11.70
N ALA A 27 -9.20 -10.92 11.54
CA ALA A 27 -9.24 -12.35 11.26
C ALA A 27 -9.95 -13.16 12.37
N TRP A 28 -9.76 -12.81 13.64
CA TRP A 28 -10.41 -13.48 14.77
C TRP A 28 -11.91 -13.21 14.77
N VAL A 29 -12.31 -11.96 14.57
CA VAL A 29 -13.74 -11.60 14.50
C VAL A 29 -14.41 -12.32 13.33
N GLN A 30 -13.76 -12.36 12.17
CA GLN A 30 -14.31 -13.04 11.00
C GLN A 30 -14.47 -14.54 11.22
N LEU A 31 -13.40 -15.22 11.65
CA LEU A 31 -13.34 -16.69 11.67
C LEU A 31 -13.92 -17.30 12.95
N THR A 32 -13.67 -16.70 14.11
CA THR A 32 -14.13 -17.22 15.41
C THR A 32 -15.47 -16.63 15.82
N ARG A 33 -15.75 -15.36 15.49
CA ARG A 33 -16.96 -14.64 15.94
C ARG A 33 -18.04 -14.48 14.86
N GLY A 34 -17.87 -15.11 13.70
CA GLY A 34 -18.85 -15.05 12.61
C GLY A 34 -19.02 -13.65 12.02
N GLY A 35 -17.97 -12.82 12.08
CA GLY A 35 -17.95 -11.46 11.54
C GLY A 35 -18.52 -10.38 12.44
N THR A 36 -19.04 -10.73 13.63
CA THR A 36 -19.60 -9.76 14.58
C THR A 36 -18.69 -9.64 15.80
N PRO A 37 -18.04 -8.49 16.05
CA PRO A 37 -17.18 -8.32 17.21
C PRO A 37 -18.00 -8.33 18.52
N PRO A 38 -17.37 -8.66 19.66
CA PRO A 38 -17.99 -8.49 20.98
C PRO A 38 -18.50 -7.06 21.23
N VAL A 39 -19.50 -6.93 22.09
CA VAL A 39 -20.05 -5.61 22.48
C VAL A 39 -19.05 -4.88 23.38
N LYS A 40 -18.79 -3.62 23.05
CA LYS A 40 -17.89 -2.77 23.85
C LYS A 40 -18.38 -2.61 25.28
N GLY A 41 -17.51 -2.88 26.25
CA GLY A 41 -17.82 -2.84 27.68
C GLY A 41 -18.49 -4.10 28.23
N SER A 42 -18.70 -5.15 27.42
CA SER A 42 -19.16 -6.44 27.93
C SER A 42 -18.06 -7.16 28.71
N ASP A 43 -18.43 -8.23 29.41
CA ASP A 43 -17.47 -9.08 30.11
C ASP A 43 -16.37 -9.56 29.15
N PRO A 44 -15.10 -9.52 29.60
CA PRO A 44 -13.98 -9.90 28.75
C PRO A 44 -13.97 -11.41 28.51
N LEU A 45 -13.68 -11.81 27.27
CA LEU A 45 -13.58 -13.21 26.87
C LEU A 45 -12.16 -13.72 27.13
N LEU A 46 -11.87 -14.12 28.36
CA LEU A 46 -10.50 -14.45 28.80
C LEU A 46 -10.27 -15.97 28.86
N CYS A 47 -9.36 -16.46 28.03
CA CYS A 47 -8.76 -17.80 28.09
C CYS A 47 -7.63 -17.88 27.04
N ALA A 48 -6.93 -19.03 27.00
CA ALA A 48 -5.81 -19.30 26.11
C ALA A 48 -6.20 -20.12 24.86
N GLU A 49 -7.43 -19.93 24.35
CA GLU A 49 -7.96 -20.64 23.18
C GLU A 49 -8.42 -19.66 22.10
N ASP A 50 -8.60 -20.15 20.87
CA ASP A 50 -9.07 -19.37 19.71
C ASP A 50 -10.40 -18.67 19.96
N THR A 51 -11.23 -19.20 20.87
CA THR A 51 -12.54 -18.66 21.22
C THR A 51 -12.47 -17.36 22.03
N CYS A 52 -11.31 -17.09 22.64
CA CYS A 52 -11.08 -15.98 23.54
C CYS A 52 -10.45 -14.76 22.87
N GLU A 53 -10.65 -13.62 23.51
CA GLU A 53 -10.18 -12.34 23.03
C GLU A 53 -8.79 -12.00 23.57
N VAL A 54 -7.80 -12.07 22.69
CA VAL A 54 -6.46 -11.53 22.96
C VAL A 54 -6.38 -10.04 22.67
N VAL A 55 -5.32 -9.38 23.13
CA VAL A 55 -5.11 -7.94 22.95
C VAL A 55 -4.49 -7.56 21.59
N ASP A 56 -3.88 -8.52 20.92
CA ASP A 56 -3.17 -8.32 19.65
C ASP A 56 -4.01 -8.79 18.47
N LYS A 57 -4.18 -7.92 17.47
CA LYS A 57 -5.08 -8.18 16.34
C LYS A 57 -4.34 -8.45 15.04
N ILE A 58 -4.87 -9.39 14.26
CA ILE A 58 -4.50 -9.58 12.85
C ILE A 58 -5.55 -8.90 11.99
N LEU A 59 -5.31 -7.61 11.71
CA LEU A 59 -6.13 -6.80 10.82
C LEU A 59 -5.62 -6.87 9.39
N TYR A 60 -6.52 -7.02 8.42
CA TYR A 60 -6.18 -7.06 7.00
C TYR A 60 -7.25 -6.34 6.16
N ARG A 61 -6.91 -6.02 4.90
CA ARG A 61 -7.88 -5.52 3.90
C ARG A 61 -7.50 -5.95 2.50
N SER A 62 -8.52 -6.18 1.68
CA SER A 62 -8.34 -6.33 0.24
C SER A 62 -8.18 -4.97 -0.45
N SER A 63 -7.80 -4.97 -1.72
CA SER A 63 -7.77 -3.82 -2.63
C SER A 63 -8.40 -4.22 -3.97
N LYS A 64 -8.51 -3.28 -4.93
CA LYS A 64 -8.96 -3.65 -6.28
C LYS A 64 -8.04 -4.64 -7.01
N PHE A 65 -6.76 -4.73 -6.61
CA PHE A 65 -5.78 -5.63 -7.23
C PHE A 65 -5.64 -6.94 -6.47
N LEU A 66 -5.64 -6.90 -5.13
CA LEU A 66 -5.38 -8.06 -4.27
C LEU A 66 -6.59 -8.36 -3.41
N THR A 67 -7.16 -9.55 -3.55
CA THR A 67 -8.14 -10.08 -2.61
C THR A 67 -7.43 -10.97 -1.60
N LEU A 68 -7.63 -10.69 -0.32
CA LEU A 68 -7.16 -11.49 0.80
C LEU A 68 -8.35 -12.17 1.47
N THR A 69 -8.20 -13.46 1.77
CA THR A 69 -9.19 -14.23 2.53
C THR A 69 -8.47 -14.96 3.65
N ALA A 70 -8.79 -14.59 4.89
CA ALA A 70 -8.31 -15.34 6.04
C ALA A 70 -8.93 -16.75 6.01
N THR A 71 -8.10 -17.77 6.19
CA THR A 71 -8.48 -19.19 6.10
C THR A 71 -8.39 -19.91 7.43
N SER A 72 -7.60 -19.39 8.36
CA SER A 72 -7.46 -19.90 9.72
C SER A 72 -7.04 -18.78 10.66
N TYR A 73 -7.31 -18.97 11.94
CA TYR A 73 -6.84 -18.14 13.04
C TYR A 73 -6.54 -19.06 14.21
N HIS A 74 -5.41 -18.85 14.89
CA HIS A 74 -5.06 -19.57 16.11
C HIS A 74 -4.47 -18.65 17.17
N ASN A 75 -4.85 -18.90 18.42
CA ASN A 75 -4.10 -18.52 19.60
C ASN A 75 -3.02 -19.59 19.83
N GLU A 76 -1.76 -19.18 19.72
CA GLU A 76 -0.59 -20.05 19.78
C GLU A 76 -0.08 -20.26 21.21
N HIS A 77 -0.82 -19.88 22.25
CA HIS A 77 -0.40 -19.94 23.66
C HIS A 77 0.36 -21.23 24.01
N ALA A 78 -0.20 -22.40 23.67
CA ALA A 78 0.40 -23.70 24.00
C ALA A 78 1.79 -23.91 23.38
N SER A 79 2.07 -23.29 22.23
CA SER A 79 3.37 -23.33 21.55
C SER A 79 4.40 -22.38 22.18
N PHE A 80 3.98 -21.50 23.08
CA PHE A 80 4.79 -20.44 23.70
C PHE A 80 4.90 -20.59 25.23
N LEU A 81 4.92 -21.84 25.68
CA LEU A 81 5.21 -22.22 27.05
C LEU A 81 6.63 -22.80 27.17
N THR A 82 7.26 -22.58 28.31
CA THR A 82 8.45 -23.33 28.72
C THR A 82 8.11 -24.80 28.99
N ALA A 83 9.12 -25.66 29.13
CA ALA A 83 8.93 -27.07 29.44
C ALA A 83 8.19 -27.33 30.77
N ASP A 84 8.27 -26.38 31.72
CA ASP A 84 7.55 -26.39 32.99
C ASP A 84 6.21 -25.64 32.95
N GLY A 85 5.74 -25.23 31.77
CA GLY A 85 4.41 -24.65 31.55
C GLY A 85 4.30 -23.15 31.85
N LEU A 86 5.42 -22.44 31.97
CA LEU A 86 5.43 -20.99 32.17
C LEU A 86 5.33 -20.25 30.84
N THR A 87 4.59 -19.14 30.82
CA THR A 87 4.44 -18.30 29.63
C THR A 87 5.74 -17.58 29.28
N LEU A 88 6.16 -17.63 28.01
CA LEU A 88 7.35 -16.93 27.50
C LEU A 88 7.10 -15.44 27.18
N SER A 89 5.83 -15.03 27.16
CA SER A 89 5.35 -13.70 26.82
C SER A 89 4.18 -13.37 27.74
N ASP A 90 3.96 -12.09 28.03
CA ASP A 90 2.77 -11.60 28.73
C ASP A 90 1.55 -11.51 27.79
N HIS A 91 1.75 -11.64 26.49
CA HIS A 91 0.72 -11.78 25.47
C HIS A 91 0.79 -13.15 24.78
N ASP A 92 -0.37 -13.76 24.56
CA ASP A 92 -0.52 -14.94 23.72
C ASP A 92 -0.28 -14.59 22.25
N PRO A 93 0.69 -15.23 21.56
CA PRO A 93 0.90 -14.99 20.14
C PRO A 93 -0.27 -15.50 19.33
N VAL A 94 -0.55 -14.81 18.22
CA VAL A 94 -1.63 -15.20 17.31
C VAL A 94 -1.12 -15.40 15.90
N SER A 95 -1.69 -16.38 15.21
CA SER A 95 -1.42 -16.67 13.81
C SER A 95 -2.70 -16.63 12.99
N ALA A 96 -2.55 -16.34 11.69
CA ALA A 96 -3.64 -16.46 10.73
C ALA A 96 -3.11 -16.93 9.38
N GLY A 97 -3.82 -17.88 8.78
CA GLY A 97 -3.59 -18.30 7.40
C GLY A 97 -4.33 -17.38 6.44
N PHE A 98 -3.73 -17.11 5.28
CA PHE A 98 -4.35 -16.35 4.20
C PHE A 98 -4.24 -17.10 2.88
N SER A 99 -5.34 -17.11 2.14
CA SER A 99 -5.31 -17.30 0.69
C SER A 99 -5.46 -15.94 0.01
N TRP A 100 -4.94 -15.83 -1.21
CA TRP A 100 -5.00 -14.59 -1.96
C TRP A 100 -5.20 -14.84 -3.45
N THR A 101 -5.82 -13.88 -4.12
CA THR A 101 -5.96 -13.84 -5.58
C THR A 101 -5.68 -12.43 -6.07
N THR A 102 -5.18 -12.33 -7.30
CA THR A 102 -4.99 -11.04 -7.98
C THR A 102 -6.07 -10.83 -9.03
N ASN A 103 -6.50 -9.58 -9.17
CA ASN A 103 -7.42 -9.18 -10.21
C ASN A 103 -6.65 -8.97 -11.52
N PRO A 104 -6.93 -9.76 -12.57
CA PRO A 104 -6.20 -9.70 -13.84
C PRO A 104 -6.49 -8.44 -14.66
N ALA A 105 -7.40 -7.56 -14.22
CA ALA A 105 -7.61 -6.23 -14.81
C ALA A 105 -6.48 -5.24 -14.49
N TYR A 106 -5.66 -5.54 -13.48
CA TYR A 106 -4.58 -4.66 -13.02
C TYR A 106 -3.24 -5.41 -13.00
N GLN A 107 -2.16 -4.68 -13.26
CA GLN A 107 -0.81 -5.09 -12.90
C GLN A 107 -0.09 -3.95 -12.20
N VAL A 108 0.87 -4.27 -11.35
CA VAL A 108 1.61 -3.30 -10.55
C VAL A 108 3.09 -3.55 -10.77
N SER A 109 3.84 -2.52 -11.17
CA SER A 109 5.30 -2.61 -11.28
C SER A 109 5.98 -2.48 -9.93
N GLU A 110 7.22 -2.96 -9.87
CA GLU A 110 8.16 -2.58 -8.83
C GLU A 110 8.33 -1.06 -8.74
N GLN A 111 8.57 -0.58 -7.53
CA GLN A 111 8.87 0.82 -7.29
C GLN A 111 10.39 1.09 -7.41
N PHE A 112 10.74 2.30 -7.82
CA PHE A 112 12.13 2.77 -7.88
C PHE A 112 12.28 4.06 -7.06
N GLY A 113 13.32 4.16 -6.23
CA GLY A 113 13.60 5.34 -5.39
C GLY A 113 13.82 5.06 -3.90
N GLY A 114 13.78 6.10 -3.07
CA GLY A 114 14.12 6.08 -1.63
C GLY A 114 12.97 5.70 -0.70
N PRO A 115 13.27 5.39 0.58
CA PRO A 115 12.27 4.96 1.57
C PRO A 115 11.56 6.13 2.29
N HIS A 116 11.84 7.38 1.93
CA HIS A 116 11.31 8.57 2.57
C HIS A 116 9.88 8.88 2.11
N GLY A 117 9.33 10.03 2.51
CA GLY A 117 7.98 10.45 2.12
C GLY A 117 6.88 9.52 2.64
N ASP A 118 5.63 9.92 2.42
CA ASP A 118 4.46 9.14 2.76
C ASP A 118 4.03 8.26 1.59
N TYR A 119 3.46 7.10 1.90
CA TYR A 119 2.99 6.17 0.88
C TYR A 119 1.74 6.71 0.17
N PHE A 120 1.67 6.53 -1.15
CA PHE A 120 0.48 6.79 -1.94
C PHE A 120 0.20 5.64 -2.92
N ASN A 121 -1.07 5.50 -3.31
CA ASN A 121 -1.52 4.51 -4.29
C ASN A 121 -2.82 4.97 -4.97
N ASP A 122 -2.79 5.11 -6.29
CA ASP A 122 -3.95 5.55 -7.08
C ASP A 122 -4.95 4.45 -7.41
N LEU A 123 -4.69 3.19 -7.02
CA LEU A 123 -5.47 2.03 -7.46
C LEU A 123 -6.98 2.21 -7.23
N ASP A 124 -7.36 2.76 -6.08
CA ASP A 124 -8.77 2.97 -5.73
C ASP A 124 -9.44 4.12 -6.50
N THR A 125 -8.65 5.04 -7.06
CA THR A 125 -9.11 6.22 -7.81
C THR A 125 -8.78 6.15 -9.30
N LEU A 126 -8.22 5.04 -9.78
CA LEU A 126 -7.88 4.85 -11.20
C LEU A 126 -9.06 5.15 -12.12
N ALA A 127 -8.78 5.98 -13.12
CA ALA A 127 -9.64 6.25 -14.26
C ALA A 127 -8.78 6.20 -15.53
N THR A 128 -9.42 6.18 -16.70
CA THR A 128 -8.70 6.27 -17.98
C THR A 128 -7.93 7.60 -18.02
N PRO A 129 -6.59 7.60 -18.13
CA PRO A 129 -5.83 8.84 -18.15
C PRO A 129 -6.17 9.68 -19.38
N SER A 130 -6.41 10.97 -19.17
CA SER A 130 -6.56 11.97 -20.24
C SER A 130 -5.33 12.87 -20.36
N ALA A 131 -4.44 12.85 -19.37
CA ALA A 131 -3.20 13.59 -19.36
C ALA A 131 -2.19 12.94 -18.41
N ILE A 132 -0.92 13.30 -18.58
CA ILE A 132 0.13 13.08 -17.59
C ILE A 132 0.76 14.42 -17.22
N SER A 133 1.11 14.61 -15.94
CA SER A 133 1.68 15.86 -15.43
C SER A 133 2.89 15.62 -14.54
N ILE A 134 3.87 16.52 -14.65
CA ILE A 134 5.09 16.55 -13.86
C ILE A 134 5.25 17.97 -13.29
N ARG A 135 5.71 18.08 -12.06
CA ARG A 135 6.36 19.32 -11.58
C ARG A 135 7.81 19.02 -11.28
N ALA A 136 8.71 19.78 -11.89
CA ALA A 136 10.14 19.52 -11.75
C ALA A 136 10.99 20.80 -11.84
N GLY A 137 12.08 20.78 -11.08
CA GLY A 137 13.24 21.66 -11.23
C GLY A 137 14.48 20.81 -11.47
N SER A 138 15.47 20.87 -10.56
CA SER A 138 16.64 19.95 -10.59
C SER A 138 16.29 18.50 -10.23
N ARG A 139 15.07 18.26 -9.74
CA ARG A 139 14.50 16.95 -9.39
C ARG A 139 13.01 16.92 -9.71
N VAL A 140 12.37 15.76 -9.59
CA VAL A 140 10.91 15.64 -9.73
C VAL A 140 10.26 15.94 -8.39
N ASP A 141 9.57 17.08 -8.32
CA ASP A 141 8.86 17.52 -7.13
C ASP A 141 7.43 16.97 -7.06
N ARG A 142 6.79 16.69 -8.21
CA ARG A 142 5.45 16.06 -8.27
C ARG A 142 5.25 15.21 -9.54
N ILE A 143 4.57 14.07 -9.39
CA ILE A 143 3.97 13.30 -10.50
C ILE A 143 2.46 13.22 -10.27
N GLY A 144 1.66 13.63 -11.24
CA GLY A 144 0.21 13.73 -11.07
C GLY A 144 -0.15 14.64 -9.90
N THR A 145 -0.76 14.08 -8.86
CA THR A 145 -1.10 14.78 -7.60
C THR A 145 -0.11 14.54 -6.46
N HIS A 146 0.88 13.66 -6.63
CA HIS A 146 1.76 13.18 -5.56
C HIS A 146 3.09 13.92 -5.52
N GLY A 147 3.35 14.59 -4.41
CA GLY A 147 4.57 15.37 -4.17
C GLY A 147 4.32 16.86 -3.89
N GLY A 148 5.40 17.60 -3.67
CA GLY A 148 5.37 18.98 -3.19
C GLY A 148 5.03 20.01 -4.26
N THR A 149 5.25 21.27 -3.90
CA THR A 149 4.97 22.49 -4.69
C THR A 149 6.23 23.15 -5.27
N GLY A 150 7.39 22.47 -5.25
CA GLY A 150 8.64 22.96 -5.89
C GLY A 150 8.68 22.78 -7.41
N GLY A 151 9.56 23.48 -8.13
CA GLY A 151 9.72 23.33 -9.58
C GLY A 151 8.54 23.85 -10.42
N THR A 152 8.59 23.59 -11.73
CA THR A 152 7.61 24.09 -12.71
C THR A 152 6.70 22.98 -13.19
N ALA A 153 5.40 23.26 -13.27
CA ALA A 153 4.39 22.31 -13.76
C ALA A 153 4.38 22.24 -15.28
N THR A 154 4.41 21.02 -15.82
CA THR A 154 4.19 20.71 -17.22
C THR A 154 3.22 19.55 -17.34
N SER A 155 2.49 19.49 -18.45
CA SER A 155 1.55 18.40 -18.71
C SER A 155 1.50 18.06 -20.18
N LEU A 156 1.09 16.82 -20.45
CA LEU A 156 0.84 16.29 -21.78
C LEU A 156 -0.58 15.74 -21.80
N THR A 157 -1.49 16.45 -22.47
CA THR A 157 -2.82 15.93 -22.79
C THR A 157 -2.70 14.81 -23.82
N LEU A 158 -3.32 13.67 -23.52
CA LEU A 158 -3.35 12.50 -24.37
C LEU A 158 -4.45 12.65 -25.43
N GLY A 159 -4.09 12.44 -26.69
CA GLY A 159 -5.04 12.42 -27.79
C GLY A 159 -5.95 11.19 -27.78
N SER A 160 -6.91 11.16 -28.71
CA SER A 160 -7.73 9.97 -28.92
C SER A 160 -6.86 8.76 -29.27
N GLY A 161 -7.03 7.65 -28.54
CA GLY A 161 -6.22 6.44 -28.74
C GLY A 161 -4.79 6.53 -28.20
N GLU A 162 -4.40 7.65 -27.61
CA GLU A 162 -3.06 7.83 -27.04
C GLU A 162 -3.03 7.36 -25.58
N TYR A 163 -1.96 6.65 -25.23
CA TYR A 163 -1.72 6.15 -23.88
C TYR A 163 -0.23 6.05 -23.58
N VAL A 164 0.12 6.13 -22.31
CA VAL A 164 1.51 6.06 -21.86
C VAL A 164 1.98 4.60 -21.84
N THR A 165 3.09 4.32 -22.52
CA THR A 165 3.64 2.98 -22.69
C THR A 165 4.93 2.76 -21.90
N SER A 166 5.67 3.81 -21.56
CA SER A 166 6.97 3.67 -20.91
C SER A 166 7.29 4.86 -20.01
N ALA A 167 8.05 4.60 -18.95
CA ALA A 167 8.61 5.61 -18.06
C ALA A 167 10.11 5.35 -17.83
N TYR A 168 10.94 6.34 -18.10
CA TYR A 168 12.36 6.37 -17.75
C TYR A 168 12.57 7.25 -16.53
N LEU A 169 13.07 6.67 -15.45
CA LEU A 169 13.27 7.33 -14.17
C LEU A 169 14.75 7.34 -13.82
N CYS A 170 15.23 8.43 -13.23
CA CYS A 170 16.55 8.49 -12.59
C CYS A 170 16.44 8.94 -11.15
N ARG A 171 17.21 8.33 -10.25
CA ARG A 171 17.24 8.70 -8.83
C ARG A 171 18.58 9.32 -8.45
N GLY A 172 18.56 10.11 -7.39
CA GLY A 172 19.75 10.74 -6.82
C GLY A 172 19.55 11.06 -5.35
N VAL A 173 20.58 11.57 -4.70
CA VAL A 173 20.52 11.96 -3.28
C VAL A 173 20.47 13.48 -3.17
N HIS A 174 19.51 13.99 -2.40
CA HIS A 174 19.40 15.40 -2.04
C HIS A 174 19.12 15.52 -0.55
N ASN A 175 19.96 16.25 0.19
CA ASN A 175 19.87 16.39 1.65
C ASN A 175 19.73 15.02 2.35
N SER A 176 20.61 14.08 1.99
CA SER A 176 20.62 12.70 2.50
C SER A 176 19.37 11.86 2.17
N HIS A 177 18.45 12.37 1.35
CA HIS A 177 17.27 11.62 0.90
C HIS A 177 17.44 11.15 -0.54
N THR A 178 17.19 9.86 -0.80
CA THR A 178 17.11 9.35 -2.17
C THR A 178 15.77 9.72 -2.79
N ARG A 179 15.79 10.40 -3.93
CA ARG A 179 14.61 10.94 -4.62
C ARG A 179 14.63 10.64 -6.10
N ILE A 180 13.47 10.75 -6.75
CA ILE A 180 13.37 10.80 -8.21
C ILE A 180 13.87 12.17 -8.69
N PHE A 181 14.99 12.14 -9.40
CA PHE A 181 15.62 13.32 -9.98
C PHE A 181 15.14 13.59 -11.40
N TYR A 182 14.78 12.56 -12.15
CA TYR A 182 14.28 12.68 -13.51
C TYR A 182 13.14 11.70 -13.75
N ALA A 183 12.14 12.14 -14.50
CA ALA A 183 11.13 11.27 -15.09
C ALA A 183 10.88 11.70 -16.53
N LYS A 184 10.79 10.71 -17.43
CA LYS A 184 10.34 10.87 -18.80
C LYS A 184 9.31 9.79 -19.12
N PHE A 185 8.11 10.21 -19.51
CA PHE A 185 7.06 9.34 -20.01
C PHE A 185 7.04 9.37 -21.53
N THR A 186 6.76 8.22 -22.14
CA THR A 186 6.61 8.06 -23.59
C THR A 186 5.27 7.42 -23.89
N THR A 187 4.56 7.92 -24.90
CA THR A 187 3.27 7.39 -25.35
C THR A 187 3.40 6.43 -26.52
N ASN A 188 2.34 5.68 -26.83
CA ASN A 188 2.25 4.84 -28.01
C ASN A 188 2.38 5.62 -29.34
N LEU A 189 2.20 6.94 -29.33
CA LEU A 189 2.40 7.82 -30.49
C LEU A 189 3.78 8.48 -30.51
N GLY A 190 4.69 8.08 -29.61
CA GLY A 190 6.05 8.61 -29.53
C GLY A 190 6.16 10.00 -28.90
N ARG A 191 5.06 10.58 -28.40
CA ARG A 191 5.11 11.84 -27.65
C ARG A 191 5.71 11.60 -26.27
N THR A 192 6.40 12.61 -25.75
CA THR A 192 7.07 12.49 -24.45
C THR A 192 6.77 13.67 -23.55
N LEU A 193 6.67 13.40 -22.24
CA LEU A 193 6.71 14.42 -21.19
C LEU A 193 7.87 14.10 -20.27
N ALA A 194 8.76 15.06 -20.05
CA ALA A 194 9.91 14.87 -19.18
C ALA A 194 10.13 16.08 -18.25
N GLY A 195 10.78 15.83 -17.12
CA GLY A 195 11.19 16.86 -16.19
C GLY A 195 12.25 16.37 -15.21
N GLY A 196 13.03 17.30 -14.68
CA GLY A 196 14.10 17.02 -13.74
C GLY A 196 15.48 16.95 -14.42
N THR A 197 16.46 16.43 -13.70
CA THR A 197 17.84 16.26 -14.19
C THR A 197 18.23 14.79 -14.14
N ALA A 198 18.59 14.20 -15.28
CA ALA A 198 19.06 12.82 -15.34
C ALA A 198 20.30 12.61 -14.47
N THR A 199 20.42 11.44 -13.87
CA THR A 199 21.58 11.02 -13.07
C THR A 199 22.18 9.75 -13.70
N ALA A 200 23.20 9.16 -13.07
CA ALA A 200 23.77 7.90 -13.52
C ALA A 200 22.94 6.66 -13.14
N ASP A 201 22.03 6.78 -12.16
CA ASP A 201 21.24 5.65 -11.64
C ASP A 201 19.80 5.77 -12.14
N CYS A 202 19.50 5.03 -13.21
CA CYS A 202 18.24 5.12 -13.92
C CYS A 202 17.66 3.73 -14.26
N VAL A 203 16.34 3.70 -14.47
CA VAL A 203 15.60 2.52 -14.90
C VAL A 203 14.54 2.90 -15.92
N THR A 204 14.29 2.02 -16.89
CA THR A 204 13.10 2.08 -17.75
C THR A 204 12.07 1.08 -17.24
N ARG A 205 10.81 1.50 -17.15
CA ARG A 205 9.66 0.64 -16.87
C ARG A 205 8.66 0.74 -18.01
N ASP A 206 8.53 -0.34 -18.76
CA ASP A 206 7.57 -0.45 -19.84
C ASP A 206 6.26 -1.05 -19.34
N ALA A 207 5.14 -0.56 -19.87
CA ALA A 207 3.86 -1.23 -19.72
C ALA A 207 3.92 -2.57 -20.49
N PRO A 208 3.36 -3.66 -19.94
CA PRO A 208 3.28 -4.93 -20.66
C PRO A 208 2.54 -4.77 -22.01
N ALA A 209 2.80 -5.67 -22.95
CA ALA A 209 2.15 -5.62 -24.27
C ALA A 209 0.61 -5.64 -24.14
N GLY A 210 -0.06 -4.65 -24.73
CA GLY A 210 -1.52 -4.47 -24.63
C GLY A 210 -2.00 -3.78 -23.34
N TRP A 211 -1.09 -3.15 -22.59
CA TRP A 211 -1.37 -2.39 -21.38
C TRP A 211 -0.89 -0.95 -21.50
N GLN A 212 -1.37 -0.11 -20.58
CA GLN A 212 -0.96 1.29 -20.42
C GLN A 212 -0.57 1.58 -18.98
N ILE A 213 0.30 2.58 -18.76
CA ILE A 213 0.46 3.20 -17.44
C ILE A 213 -0.80 4.03 -17.14
N ALA A 214 -1.57 3.59 -16.15
CA ALA A 214 -2.87 4.17 -15.80
C ALA A 214 -2.86 5.01 -14.52
N GLY A 215 -1.84 4.84 -13.67
CA GLY A 215 -1.68 5.61 -12.45
C GLY A 215 -0.41 5.22 -11.72
N PHE A 216 -0.27 5.70 -10.50
CA PHE A 216 0.98 5.62 -9.76
C PHE A 216 0.79 5.02 -8.36
N HIS A 217 1.86 4.42 -7.86
CA HIS A 217 2.00 4.07 -6.45
C HIS A 217 3.44 4.34 -6.03
N GLY A 218 3.68 4.67 -4.77
CA GLY A 218 5.02 5.07 -4.37
C GLY A 218 5.07 5.80 -3.05
N ARG A 219 6.05 6.70 -2.93
CA ARG A 219 6.24 7.54 -1.77
C ARG A 219 6.60 8.96 -2.18
N ALA A 220 5.99 9.94 -1.51
CA ALA A 220 6.27 11.34 -1.78
C ALA A 220 6.09 12.20 -0.51
N GLY A 221 6.83 13.29 -0.45
CA GLY A 221 6.64 14.40 0.48
C GLY A 221 6.74 15.70 -0.30
N ASP A 222 7.73 16.55 0.03
CA ASP A 222 8.03 17.75 -0.76
C ASP A 222 8.56 17.44 -2.18
N ALA A 223 8.93 16.19 -2.43
CA ALA A 223 9.33 15.66 -3.72
C ALA A 223 8.85 14.22 -3.89
N VAL A 224 9.01 13.65 -5.08
CA VAL A 224 8.75 12.23 -5.30
C VAL A 224 9.99 11.44 -4.86
N ASP A 225 9.86 10.69 -3.77
CA ASP A 225 10.96 9.88 -3.22
C ASP A 225 11.08 8.54 -3.95
N ARG A 226 9.93 7.94 -4.27
CA ARG A 226 9.85 6.62 -4.92
C ARG A 226 8.61 6.51 -5.79
N LEU A 227 8.74 5.89 -6.95
CA LEU A 227 7.66 5.77 -7.92
C LEU A 227 7.60 4.37 -8.54
N GLY A 228 6.39 3.85 -8.63
CA GLY A 228 6.01 2.71 -9.46
C GLY A 228 4.71 3.01 -10.19
N PHE A 229 4.31 2.09 -11.05
CA PHE A 229 3.22 2.25 -12.02
C PHE A 229 2.15 1.19 -11.83
N LEU A 230 0.91 1.64 -11.97
CA LEU A 230 -0.27 0.80 -12.08
C LEU A 230 -0.62 0.68 -13.55
N TYR A 231 -0.83 -0.55 -14.01
CA TYR A 231 -1.18 -0.84 -15.40
C TYR A 231 -2.62 -1.32 -15.51
N THR A 232 -3.29 -0.92 -16.59
CA THR A 232 -4.58 -1.47 -17.03
C THR A 232 -4.52 -1.87 -18.50
N ARG A 233 -5.44 -2.74 -18.93
CA ARG A 233 -5.60 -3.11 -20.35
C ARG A 233 -6.04 -1.90 -21.18
N ARG A 234 -5.62 -1.89 -22.45
CA ARG A 234 -6.12 -0.94 -23.46
C ARG A 234 -7.35 -1.47 -24.19
#